data_AF-A0A7W1A8R4-F1
#
_entry.id   AF-A0A7W1A8R4-F1
#
_cell.length_a   1.000
_cell.length_b   1.000
_cell.length_c   1.000
_cell.angle_alpha   90.00
_cell.angle_beta   90.00
_cell.angle_gamma   90.00
#
_symmetry.space_group_name_H-M   'P 1'
#
loop_
_entity.id
_entity.type
_entity.pdbx_description
1 polymer ?
#
loop_
_entity_poly.entity_id
_entity_poly.type
_entity_poly.pdbx_seq_one_letter_code
_entity_poly.pdbx_strand_id
1 'polypeptide(L)'
;MPTYFWLSQSANLLTSITAMAALLLVLWVGPRRWSNRSFALFLATIIIWMAASFMVRLVLYVPGLNSDPLAFLEWATVGFSSKGLPLFWFIHTFYPIRRRAFWTLSILGGLELIAIQVLLFSGQIVSDPRPILDGTYGYTISPVGYWLSLGMFVFEFIALGILLRYAAWRTSRALFIGTLLIVVCSVATVLQLTPFPFQTYGMAIGTLFLAYEVLQQQLFNPMLIHNQRLELEVAQRTAELRSTLAERERVQSELRVARMIQMSLLPQAMPEHAAFEIFAQSLPAEEVGGDFFSFHQPSVGRLSLAVGDVSGKGVPAAILMALTINSFETLASSTADPGQLLGDLNTLLSPRMQSNRMNAAVLCVMLDSAQRQIKVANAGLIAPLLWRAGDVSYIDSQGLPLGARAAEVYQSIGVSLQPGDRLLLISDGAVEAMNERREMFGFDRLEQVFAVLGAQPASTIVAALLVELTLFTGAAPRHDDITVMLIAAC
;
A
#
# COMPACT_ATOMS: atom_id res chain seq x y z
N MET A 1 71.32 2.32 -2.83
CA MET A 1 71.07 2.46 -1.37
C MET A 1 70.51 3.82 -0.97
N PRO A 2 71.10 4.99 -1.32
CA PRO A 2 70.45 6.29 -1.05
C PRO A 2 69.07 6.44 -1.71
N THR A 3 68.86 5.82 -2.88
CA THR A 3 67.56 5.74 -3.55
C THR A 3 66.46 5.09 -2.71
N TYR A 4 66.75 4.03 -1.94
CA TYR A 4 65.77 3.34 -1.10
C TYR A 4 65.40 4.13 0.15
N PHE A 5 66.36 4.89 0.71
CA PHE A 5 66.11 5.82 1.81
C PHE A 5 65.18 6.97 1.38
N TRP A 6 65.42 7.58 0.22
CA TRP A 6 64.52 8.61 -0.31
C TRP A 6 63.15 8.05 -0.74
N LEU A 7 63.09 6.78 -1.16
CA LEU A 7 61.84 6.06 -1.38
C LEU A 7 61.04 5.88 -0.08
N SER A 8 61.73 5.60 1.05
CA SER A 8 61.10 5.52 2.36
C SER A 8 60.54 6.88 2.77
N GLN A 9 61.33 7.96 2.65
CA GLN A 9 60.89 9.35 2.93
C GLN A 9 59.62 9.71 2.16
N SER A 10 59.59 9.37 0.87
CA SER A 10 58.43 9.59 0.00
C SER A 10 57.20 8.80 0.45
N ALA A 11 57.39 7.56 0.91
CA ALA A 11 56.31 6.73 1.43
C ALA A 11 55.72 7.28 2.74
N ASN A 12 56.56 7.74 3.67
CA ASN A 12 56.06 8.32 4.92
C ASN A 12 55.34 9.64 4.65
N LEU A 13 55.87 10.48 3.77
CA LEU A 13 55.18 11.70 3.32
C LEU A 13 53.79 11.37 2.76
N LEU A 14 53.69 10.37 1.89
CA LEU A 14 52.42 9.91 1.34
C LEU A 14 51.47 9.45 2.45
N THR A 15 51.94 8.68 3.44
CA THR A 15 51.11 8.25 4.56
C THR A 15 50.61 9.41 5.42
N SER A 16 51.46 10.40 5.75
CA SER A 16 51.04 11.57 6.53
C SER A 16 50.07 12.46 5.74
N ILE A 17 50.21 12.56 4.42
CA ILE A 17 49.23 13.23 3.54
C ILE A 17 47.90 12.49 3.56
N THR A 18 47.89 11.16 3.50
CA THR A 18 46.64 10.38 3.59
C THR A 18 45.96 10.52 4.96
N ALA A 19 46.73 10.63 6.05
CA ALA A 19 46.19 10.88 7.39
C ALA A 19 45.57 12.29 7.49
N MET A 20 46.22 13.30 6.89
CA MET A 20 45.68 14.66 6.79
C MET A 20 44.39 14.68 5.95
N ALA A 21 44.37 13.96 4.82
CA ALA A 21 43.17 13.83 3.98
C ALA A 21 42.01 13.15 4.74
N ALA A 22 42.31 12.10 5.51
CA ALA A 22 41.33 11.46 6.39
C ALA A 22 40.80 12.41 7.46
N LEU A 23 41.67 13.20 8.10
CA LEU A 23 41.29 14.22 9.07
C LEU A 23 40.37 15.28 8.44
N LEU A 24 40.73 15.78 7.25
CA LEU A 24 39.94 16.75 6.51
C LEU A 24 38.57 16.18 6.10
N LEU A 25 38.51 14.89 5.76
CA LEU A 25 37.26 14.21 5.45
C LEU A 25 36.36 14.05 6.69
N VAL A 26 36.95 13.69 7.84
CA VAL A 26 36.29 13.65 9.14
C VAL A 26 35.75 15.05 9.53
N LEU A 27 36.56 16.10 9.32
CA LEU A 27 36.21 17.50 9.54
C LEU A 27 35.05 17.96 8.63
N TRP A 28 35.09 17.58 7.35
CA TRP A 28 34.10 18.00 6.35
C TRP A 28 32.74 17.35 6.57
N VAL A 29 32.70 16.06 6.91
CA VAL A 29 31.45 15.34 7.17
C VAL A 29 30.84 15.77 8.51
N GLY A 30 31.67 15.96 9.53
CA GLY A 30 31.25 16.36 10.87
C GLY A 30 30.46 15.28 11.64
N PRO A 31 30.46 15.29 12.99
CA PRO A 31 29.88 14.23 13.82
C PRO A 31 28.39 13.94 13.57
N ARG A 32 27.64 14.93 13.10
CA ARG A 32 26.17 14.86 12.94
C ARG A 32 25.72 14.31 11.59
N ARG A 33 26.61 14.06 10.63
CA ARG A 33 26.26 13.62 9.26
C ARG A 33 27.05 12.40 8.77
N TRP A 34 27.60 11.60 9.68
CA TRP A 34 28.24 10.34 9.30
C TRP A 34 27.19 9.41 8.70
N SER A 35 27.27 9.23 7.38
CA SER A 35 26.55 8.20 6.64
C SER A 35 27.44 6.96 6.49
N ASN A 36 26.85 5.83 6.12
CA ASN A 36 27.59 4.59 5.81
C ASN A 36 28.76 4.82 4.83
N ARG A 37 28.65 5.80 3.93
CA ARG A 37 29.69 6.17 2.96
C ARG A 37 30.89 6.85 3.61
N SER A 38 30.66 7.76 4.55
CA SER A 38 31.70 8.48 5.28
C SER A 38 32.54 7.54 6.14
N PHE A 39 31.87 6.55 6.77
CA PHE A 39 32.52 5.49 7.53
C PHE A 39 33.34 4.54 6.64
N ALA A 40 32.78 4.12 5.50
CA ALA A 40 33.49 3.31 4.52
C ALA A 40 34.75 4.01 3.97
N LEU A 41 34.70 5.33 3.73
CA LEU A 41 35.86 6.14 3.32
C LEU A 41 36.95 6.19 4.39
N PHE A 42 36.56 6.38 5.67
CA PHE A 42 37.51 6.35 6.78
C PHE A 42 38.18 4.97 6.91
N LEU A 43 37.40 3.89 6.87
CA LEU A 43 37.90 2.52 6.94
C LEU A 43 38.78 2.17 5.74
N ALA A 44 38.38 2.55 4.53
CA ALA A 44 39.18 2.39 3.31
C ALA A 44 40.52 3.11 3.44
N THR A 45 40.56 4.30 4.05
CA THR A 45 41.81 5.02 4.28
C THR A 45 42.74 4.29 5.26
N ILE A 46 42.18 3.66 6.30
CA ILE A 46 42.94 2.80 7.23
C ILE A 46 43.50 1.57 6.49
N ILE A 47 42.67 0.89 5.68
CA ILE A 47 43.06 -0.31 4.93
C ILE A 47 44.11 0.00 3.86
N ILE A 48 43.91 1.05 3.06
CA ILE A 48 44.86 1.51 2.04
C ILE A 48 46.20 1.85 2.69
N TRP A 49 46.19 2.47 3.87
CA TRP A 49 47.41 2.72 4.63
C TRP A 49 48.07 1.42 5.12
N MET A 50 47.32 0.46 5.66
CA MET A 50 47.89 -0.82 6.08
C MET A 50 48.59 -1.51 4.92
N ALA A 51 47.97 -1.49 3.74
CA ALA A 51 48.55 -2.02 2.51
C ALA A 51 49.79 -1.25 2.05
N ALA A 52 49.77 0.08 2.08
CA ALA A 52 50.91 0.92 1.70
C ALA A 52 52.10 0.76 2.67
N SER A 53 51.86 0.80 3.99
CA SER A 53 52.87 0.57 5.02
C SER A 53 53.46 -0.84 4.92
N PHE A 54 52.63 -1.85 4.64
CA PHE A 54 53.08 -3.22 4.38
C PHE A 54 53.97 -3.30 3.14
N MET A 55 53.54 -2.72 2.02
CA MET A 55 54.31 -2.71 0.77
C MET A 55 55.66 -2.01 0.92
N VAL A 56 55.68 -0.86 1.60
CA VAL A 56 56.91 -0.11 1.88
C VAL A 56 57.87 -0.95 2.69
N ARG A 57 57.40 -1.72 3.68
CA ARG A 57 58.25 -2.60 4.49
C ARG A 57 58.69 -3.86 3.76
N LEU A 58 57.84 -4.41 2.90
CA LEU A 58 58.17 -5.58 2.08
C LEU A 58 59.24 -5.23 1.03
N VAL A 59 59.17 -4.02 0.47
CA VAL A 59 60.11 -3.51 -0.54
C VAL A 59 61.38 -2.93 0.10
N LEU A 60 61.29 -2.33 1.29
CA LEU A 60 62.41 -1.72 2.01
C LEU A 60 63.09 -2.62 3.05
N TYR A 61 62.74 -3.90 3.13
CA TYR A 61 63.59 -4.89 3.81
C TYR A 61 64.86 -5.09 2.98
N VAL A 62 65.68 -4.03 2.92
CA VAL A 62 66.96 -3.97 2.23
C VAL A 62 67.99 -4.48 3.24
N PRO A 63 68.54 -5.69 3.06
CA PRO A 63 69.65 -6.14 3.89
C PRO A 63 70.82 -5.16 3.72
N GLY A 64 71.13 -4.37 4.76
CA GLY A 64 72.24 -3.41 4.78
C GLY A 64 71.95 -2.00 5.33
N LEU A 65 70.69 -1.61 5.57
CA LEU A 65 70.34 -0.40 6.33
C LEU A 65 70.43 -0.68 7.85
N ASN A 66 71.63 -0.99 8.34
CA ASN A 66 71.89 -1.47 9.70
C ASN A 66 72.71 -0.47 10.55
N SER A 67 72.55 0.82 10.30
CA SER A 67 73.31 1.86 10.99
C SER A 67 72.69 2.35 12.29
N ASP A 68 71.37 2.23 12.45
CA ASP A 68 70.69 2.24 13.75
C ASP A 68 69.25 1.72 13.58
N PRO A 69 68.98 0.44 13.89
CA PRO A 69 67.63 -0.12 13.88
C PRO A 69 66.64 0.68 14.74
N LEU A 70 67.11 1.35 15.81
CA LEU A 70 66.29 2.25 16.62
C LEU A 70 65.89 3.51 15.84
N ALA A 71 66.81 4.17 15.13
CA ALA A 71 66.47 5.38 14.36
C ALA A 71 65.50 5.08 13.20
N PHE A 72 65.51 3.89 12.62
CA PHE A 72 64.49 3.48 11.64
C PHE A 72 63.14 3.24 12.30
N LEU A 73 63.15 2.57 13.45
CA LEU A 73 61.98 2.37 14.30
C LEU A 73 61.35 3.72 14.67
N GLU A 74 62.14 4.64 15.20
CA GLU A 74 61.71 5.95 15.69
C GLU A 74 61.13 6.81 14.55
N TRP A 75 61.72 6.79 13.36
CA TRP A 75 61.16 7.56 12.24
C TRP A 75 59.86 6.94 11.68
N ALA A 76 59.76 5.61 11.67
CA ALA A 76 58.51 4.94 11.32
C ALA A 76 57.40 5.24 12.34
N THR A 77 57.70 5.44 13.64
CA THR A 77 56.70 5.83 14.65
C THR A 77 56.08 7.21 14.43
N VAL A 78 56.81 8.16 13.83
CA VAL A 78 56.28 9.50 13.46
C VAL A 78 55.09 9.38 12.49
N GLY A 79 55.14 8.41 11.58
CA GLY A 79 54.02 8.11 10.66
C GLY A 79 52.79 7.54 11.38
N PHE A 80 52.98 6.77 12.46
CA PHE A 80 51.89 6.19 13.27
C PHE A 80 51.21 7.24 14.14
N SER A 81 52.02 8.05 14.81
CA SER A 81 51.54 9.01 15.80
C SER A 81 50.64 10.07 15.15
N SER A 82 50.88 10.43 13.88
CA SER A 82 50.02 11.35 13.09
C SER A 82 48.52 10.98 13.01
N LYS A 83 48.14 9.75 13.40
CA LYS A 83 46.76 9.24 13.42
C LYS A 83 46.05 9.35 14.77
N GLY A 84 46.76 9.66 15.84
CA GLY A 84 46.17 9.85 17.17
C GLY A 84 45.07 10.90 17.14
N LEU A 85 45.23 11.95 16.33
CA LEU A 85 44.25 13.02 16.17
C LEU A 85 42.99 12.59 15.38
N PRO A 86 43.08 11.97 14.18
CA PRO A 86 41.91 11.35 13.54
C PRO A 86 41.17 10.33 14.41
N LEU A 87 41.90 9.48 15.15
CA LEU A 87 41.32 8.50 16.06
C LEU A 87 40.61 9.16 17.24
N PHE A 88 41.21 10.20 17.83
CA PHE A 88 40.58 11.04 18.86
C PHE A 88 39.28 11.68 18.36
N TRP A 89 39.28 12.27 17.15
CA TRP A 89 38.08 12.83 16.52
C TRP A 89 37.00 11.78 16.25
N PHE A 90 37.41 10.60 15.80
CA PHE A 90 36.50 9.46 15.59
C PHE A 90 35.83 9.04 16.90
N ILE A 91 36.61 8.82 17.96
CA ILE A 91 36.06 8.42 19.27
C ILE A 91 35.18 9.53 19.86
N HIS A 92 35.55 10.80 19.71
CA HIS A 92 34.74 11.94 20.14
C HIS A 92 33.36 12.00 19.45
N THR A 93 33.24 11.48 18.23
CA THR A 93 31.96 11.44 17.49
C THR A 93 30.92 10.57 18.20
N PHE A 94 31.35 9.48 18.84
CA PHE A 94 30.49 8.56 19.58
C PHE A 94 30.43 8.91 21.07
N TYR A 95 31.52 9.44 21.62
CA TYR A 95 31.67 9.74 23.05
C TYR A 95 32.09 11.21 23.23
N PRO A 96 31.14 12.15 23.15
CA PRO A 96 31.46 13.56 23.14
C PRO A 96 32.01 14.05 24.48
N ILE A 97 33.15 14.72 24.42
CA ILE A 97 33.80 15.45 25.52
C ILE A 97 33.29 16.90 25.54
N ARG A 98 33.53 17.62 26.64
CA ARG A 98 33.23 19.05 26.77
C ARG A 98 33.80 19.86 25.57
N ARG A 99 32.92 20.59 24.88
CA ARG A 99 33.20 21.35 23.65
C ARG A 99 34.49 22.18 23.70
N ARG A 100 34.76 22.88 24.81
CA ARG A 100 36.00 23.66 24.97
C ARG A 100 37.26 22.80 24.91
N ALA A 101 37.29 21.68 25.65
CA ALA A 101 38.44 20.76 25.70
C ALA A 101 38.69 20.07 24.34
N PHE A 102 37.61 19.73 23.63
CA PHE A 102 37.72 19.15 22.28
C PHE A 102 38.42 20.09 21.30
N TRP A 103 37.97 21.34 21.20
CA TRP A 103 38.56 22.30 20.26
C TRP A 103 39.99 22.67 20.63
N THR A 104 40.30 22.83 21.93
CA THR A 104 41.68 23.14 22.36
C THR A 104 42.65 22.01 21.99
N LEU A 105 42.28 20.76 22.26
CA LEU A 105 43.10 19.60 21.90
C LEU A 105 43.23 19.47 20.39
N SER A 106 42.15 19.69 19.66
CA SER A 106 42.14 19.56 18.19
C SER A 106 43.03 20.59 17.50
N ILE A 107 43.00 21.84 17.97
CA ILE A 107 43.86 22.91 17.43
C ILE A 107 45.32 22.58 17.74
N LEU A 108 45.63 22.14 18.96
CA LEU A 108 46.99 21.76 19.36
C LEU A 108 47.55 20.65 18.47
N GLY A 109 46.79 19.55 18.30
CA GLY A 109 47.22 18.43 17.46
C GLY A 109 47.29 18.78 15.98
N GLY A 110 46.39 19.65 15.49
CA GLY A 110 46.45 20.14 14.11
C GLY A 110 47.71 20.96 13.82
N LEU A 111 48.10 21.84 14.75
CA LEU A 111 49.35 22.60 14.65
C LEU A 111 50.58 21.70 14.67
N GLU A 112 50.58 20.70 15.54
CA GLU A 112 51.65 19.70 15.61
C GLU A 112 51.75 18.87 14.32
N LEU A 113 50.63 18.47 13.72
CA LEU A 113 50.58 17.75 12.44
C LEU A 113 51.14 18.60 11.28
N ILE A 114 50.79 19.89 11.25
CA ILE A 114 51.33 20.85 10.27
C ILE A 114 52.84 21.01 10.47
N ALA A 115 53.31 21.12 11.72
CA ALA A 115 54.73 21.22 12.02
C ALA A 115 55.52 20.00 11.53
N ILE A 116 54.99 18.78 11.74
CA ILE A 116 55.58 17.55 11.20
C ILE A 116 55.68 17.62 9.67
N GLN A 117 54.61 18.02 8.98
CA GLN A 117 54.60 18.12 7.51
C GLN A 117 55.65 19.11 6.99
N VAL A 118 55.69 20.32 7.56
CA VAL A 118 56.65 21.35 7.15
C VAL A 118 58.09 20.87 7.33
N LEU A 119 58.38 20.24 8.46
CA LEU A 119 59.73 19.74 8.76
C LEU A 119 60.11 18.50 7.93
N LEU A 120 59.15 17.67 7.55
CA LEU A 120 59.36 16.57 6.61
C LEU A 120 59.70 17.11 5.21
N PHE A 121 58.93 18.08 4.71
CA PHE A 121 59.18 18.70 3.41
C PHE A 121 60.52 19.45 3.34
N SER A 122 60.96 20.04 4.44
CA SER A 122 62.25 20.74 4.51
C SER A 122 63.44 19.82 4.77
N GLY A 123 63.24 18.50 4.94
CA GLY A 123 64.30 17.54 5.24
C GLY A 123 64.94 17.74 6.62
N GLN A 124 64.28 18.43 7.55
CA GLN A 124 64.85 18.79 8.86
C GLN A 124 64.59 17.76 9.96
N ILE A 125 63.80 16.72 9.66
CA ILE A 125 63.51 15.63 10.60
C ILE A 125 64.59 14.55 10.58
N VAL A 126 65.11 14.21 9.40
CA VAL A 126 66.11 13.14 9.23
C VAL A 126 67.30 13.70 8.47
N SER A 127 68.50 13.49 8.99
CA SER A 127 69.72 13.92 8.30
C SER A 127 69.97 13.13 7.02
N ASP A 128 70.72 13.74 6.09
CA ASP A 128 71.15 13.07 4.87
C ASP A 128 71.92 11.77 5.21
N PRO A 129 71.69 10.67 4.46
CA PRO A 129 72.33 9.40 4.74
C PRO A 129 73.85 9.52 4.50
N ARG A 130 74.65 9.29 5.55
CA ARG A 130 76.11 9.34 5.50
C ARG A 130 76.68 7.92 5.47
N PRO A 131 77.67 7.62 4.61
CA PRO A 131 78.33 6.33 4.60
C PRO A 131 79.08 6.12 5.93
N ILE A 132 78.92 4.94 6.52
CA ILE A 132 79.68 4.44 7.68
C ILE A 132 80.79 3.51 7.14
N LEU A 133 81.89 3.39 7.90
CA LEU A 133 83.11 2.64 7.55
C LEU A 133 82.86 1.18 7.12
N ASP A 134 81.74 0.57 7.54
CA ASP A 134 81.40 -0.84 7.26
C ASP A 134 80.56 -1.05 5.98
N GLY A 135 80.48 -0.04 5.10
CA GLY A 135 79.67 -0.11 3.87
C GLY A 135 78.16 0.06 4.08
N THR A 136 77.74 0.38 5.31
CA THR A 136 76.37 0.73 5.68
C THR A 136 76.18 2.26 5.65
N TYR A 137 74.93 2.75 5.60
CA TYR A 137 74.62 4.20 5.63
C TYR A 137 73.92 4.58 6.92
N GLY A 138 74.48 5.52 7.68
CA GLY A 138 73.93 6.14 8.88
C GLY A 138 73.07 7.35 8.62
N TYR A 139 72.05 7.55 9.44
CA TYR A 139 71.28 8.79 9.54
C TYR A 139 70.90 9.02 11.00
N THR A 140 70.54 10.25 11.32
CA THR A 140 70.15 10.67 12.67
C THR A 140 68.81 11.39 12.61
N ILE A 141 67.91 11.11 13.55
CA ILE A 141 66.67 11.87 13.71
C ILE A 141 66.97 13.13 14.53
N SER A 142 66.38 14.26 14.13
CA SER A 142 66.49 15.48 14.91
C SER A 142 65.70 15.37 16.22
N PRO A 143 66.19 15.96 17.33
CA PRO A 143 65.46 15.96 18.61
C PRO A 143 64.03 16.50 18.47
N VAL A 144 63.80 17.44 17.54
CA VAL A 144 62.49 18.00 17.22
C VAL A 144 61.55 16.92 16.66
N GLY A 145 62.04 16.05 15.77
CA GLY A 145 61.27 14.92 15.25
C GLY A 145 60.81 13.96 16.35
N TYR A 146 61.65 13.71 17.35
CA TYR A 146 61.31 12.86 18.49
C TYR A 146 60.17 13.45 19.34
N TRP A 147 60.27 14.73 19.70
CA TRP A 147 59.26 15.41 20.51
C TRP A 147 57.90 15.52 19.81
N LEU A 148 57.88 15.78 18.51
CA LEU A 148 56.66 15.81 17.70
C LEU A 148 56.03 14.42 17.54
N SER A 149 56.82 13.35 17.51
CA SER A 149 56.29 11.98 17.52
C SER A 149 55.61 11.67 18.86
N LEU A 150 56.26 12.05 19.97
CA LEU A 150 55.77 11.79 21.31
C LEU A 150 54.48 12.55 21.63
N GLY A 151 54.36 13.82 21.22
CA GLY A 151 53.13 14.60 21.43
C GLY A 151 51.93 14.03 20.68
N MET A 152 52.16 13.47 19.49
CA MET A 152 51.12 12.77 18.73
C MET A 152 50.61 11.49 19.42
N PHE A 153 51.45 10.73 20.14
CA PHE A 153 50.99 9.60 20.96
C PHE A 153 50.08 10.04 22.13
N VAL A 154 50.24 11.27 22.63
CA VAL A 154 49.35 11.80 23.69
C VAL A 154 47.90 11.85 23.22
N PHE A 155 47.64 12.18 21.95
CA PHE A 155 46.28 12.18 21.39
C PHE A 155 45.68 10.78 21.33
N GLU A 156 46.49 9.78 20.97
CA GLU A 156 46.08 8.37 20.98
C GLU A 156 45.72 7.91 22.39
N PHE A 157 46.55 8.21 23.39
CA PHE A 157 46.26 7.89 24.80
C PHE A 157 45.03 8.62 25.34
N ILE A 158 44.83 9.89 24.96
CA ILE A 158 43.61 10.64 25.32
C ILE A 158 42.38 9.93 24.72
N ALA A 159 42.41 9.61 23.43
CA ALA A 159 41.34 8.91 22.72
C ALA A 159 40.97 7.59 23.43
N LEU A 160 41.98 6.85 23.82
CA LEU A 160 41.89 5.58 24.53
C LEU A 160 41.34 5.72 25.95
N GLY A 161 41.79 6.74 26.68
CA GLY A 161 41.29 7.07 28.02
C GLY A 161 39.81 7.44 28.01
N ILE A 162 39.34 8.13 26.97
CA ILE A 162 37.91 8.41 26.77
C ILE A 162 37.14 7.11 26.55
N LEU A 163 37.65 6.23 25.69
CA LEU A 163 37.07 4.92 25.43
C LEU A 163 36.90 4.06 26.69
N LEU A 164 37.94 4.04 27.53
CA LEU A 164 37.93 3.33 28.81
C LEU A 164 36.97 3.97 29.82
N ARG A 165 36.95 5.30 29.91
CA ARG A 165 36.11 6.07 30.84
C ARG A 165 34.60 5.89 30.58
N TYR A 166 34.19 5.87 29.31
CA TYR A 166 32.77 5.78 28.95
C TYR A 166 32.19 4.35 29.04
N ALA A 167 32.97 3.39 29.56
CA ALA A 167 32.54 2.00 29.78
C ALA A 167 31.98 1.29 28.55
N ALA A 168 32.30 1.77 27.34
CA ALA A 168 31.87 1.19 26.06
C ALA A 168 32.25 -0.30 25.91
N TRP A 169 33.33 -0.70 26.60
CA TRP A 169 33.81 -2.07 26.70
C TRP A 169 32.88 -3.03 27.47
N ARG A 170 31.95 -2.53 28.29
CA ARG A 170 30.97 -3.38 29.00
C ARG A 170 29.89 -3.91 28.08
N THR A 171 29.62 -3.19 26.99
CA THR A 171 28.55 -3.54 26.04
C THR A 171 29.07 -4.43 24.91
N SER A 172 30.34 -4.26 24.51
CA SER A 172 30.97 -5.10 23.48
C SER A 172 32.37 -5.58 23.86
N ARG A 173 32.54 -6.90 23.82
CA ARG A 173 33.83 -7.58 23.99
C ARG A 173 34.80 -7.24 22.86
N ALA A 174 34.31 -7.03 21.64
CA ALA A 174 35.14 -6.65 20.49
C ALA A 174 35.78 -5.27 20.69
N LEU A 175 34.98 -4.31 21.17
CA LEU A 175 35.44 -2.95 21.48
C LEU A 175 36.51 -2.97 22.59
N PHE A 176 36.29 -3.78 23.62
CA PHE A 176 37.27 -3.98 24.70
C PHE A 176 38.60 -4.55 24.19
N ILE A 177 38.54 -5.66 23.45
CA ILE A 177 39.73 -6.36 22.94
C ILE A 177 40.50 -5.44 22.00
N GLY A 178 39.81 -4.76 21.08
CA GLY A 178 40.46 -3.84 20.14
C GLY A 178 41.14 -2.66 20.83
N THR A 179 40.47 -2.07 21.82
CA THR A 179 41.02 -1.00 22.65
C THR A 179 42.25 -1.48 23.41
N LEU A 180 42.16 -2.58 24.14
CA LEU A 180 43.26 -3.15 24.93
C LEU A 180 44.50 -3.41 24.05
N LEU A 181 44.28 -3.97 22.87
CA LEU A 181 45.34 -4.35 21.96
C LEU A 181 46.05 -3.11 21.38
N ILE A 182 45.32 -2.03 21.09
CA ILE A 182 45.91 -0.73 20.74
C ILE A 182 46.71 -0.15 21.92
N VAL A 183 46.17 -0.18 23.15
CA VAL A 183 46.88 0.30 24.36
C VAL A 183 48.22 -0.39 24.50
N VAL A 184 48.20 -1.73 24.52
CA VAL A 184 49.39 -2.55 24.79
C VAL A 184 50.45 -2.32 23.71
N CYS A 185 50.04 -2.27 22.45
CA CYS A 185 50.97 -2.01 21.35
C CYS A 185 51.54 -0.58 21.40
N SER A 186 50.72 0.42 21.76
CA SER A 186 51.17 1.81 21.90
C SER A 186 52.18 1.97 23.03
N VAL A 187 51.90 1.39 24.21
CA VAL A 187 52.83 1.42 25.34
C VAL A 187 54.12 0.66 25.02
N ALA A 188 54.02 -0.51 24.39
CA ALA A 188 55.19 -1.27 23.97
C ALA A 188 56.04 -0.53 22.92
N THR A 189 55.42 0.32 22.10
CA THR A 189 56.10 1.20 21.13
C THR A 189 56.87 2.30 21.85
N VAL A 190 56.23 3.02 22.78
CA VAL A 190 56.87 4.10 23.56
C VAL A 190 58.03 3.59 24.41
N LEU A 191 57.88 2.41 25.00
CA LEU A 191 58.89 1.80 25.86
C LEU A 191 59.92 0.94 25.11
N GLN A 192 59.82 0.87 23.77
CA GLN A 192 60.72 0.08 22.91
C GLN A 192 60.82 -1.41 23.30
N LEU A 193 59.73 -2.00 23.82
CA LEU A 193 59.74 -3.33 24.44
C LEU A 193 59.63 -4.49 23.45
N THR A 194 59.19 -4.25 22.22
CA THR A 194 58.89 -5.31 21.23
C THR A 194 59.34 -4.94 19.81
N PRO A 195 59.57 -5.94 18.93
CA PRO A 195 59.84 -5.67 17.52
C PRO A 195 58.66 -4.95 16.85
N PHE A 196 58.98 -3.94 16.06
CA PHE A 196 58.02 -3.07 15.37
C PHE A 196 56.96 -3.77 14.49
N PRO A 197 57.25 -4.90 13.81
CA PRO A 197 56.20 -5.63 13.08
C PRO A 197 55.06 -6.06 14.01
N PHE A 198 55.37 -6.56 15.20
CA PHE A 198 54.37 -7.02 16.18
C PHE A 198 53.46 -5.88 16.63
N GLN A 199 54.02 -4.71 16.89
CA GLN A 199 53.28 -3.49 17.28
C GLN A 199 52.33 -3.03 16.17
N THR A 200 52.81 -3.06 14.92
CA THR A 200 52.04 -2.62 13.74
C THR A 200 50.85 -3.54 13.47
N TYR A 201 51.08 -4.86 13.48
CA TYR A 201 50.00 -5.83 13.30
C TYR A 201 49.00 -5.78 14.43
N GLY A 202 49.48 -5.56 15.65
CA GLY A 202 48.61 -5.37 16.80
C GLY A 202 47.66 -4.18 16.59
N MET A 203 48.18 -2.97 16.47
CA MET A 203 47.33 -1.77 16.29
C MET A 203 46.32 -1.94 15.14
N ALA A 204 46.74 -2.51 14.02
CA ALA A 204 45.87 -2.84 12.89
C ALA A 204 44.70 -3.76 13.28
N ILE A 205 44.99 -4.88 13.93
CA ILE A 205 43.94 -5.81 14.41
C ILE A 205 43.00 -5.07 15.36
N GLY A 206 43.53 -4.28 16.29
CA GLY A 206 42.71 -3.52 17.23
C GLY A 206 41.76 -2.53 16.54
N THR A 207 42.23 -1.85 15.49
CA THR A 207 41.38 -0.95 14.69
C THR A 207 40.29 -1.68 13.90
N LEU A 208 40.55 -2.91 13.43
CA LEU A 208 39.54 -3.73 12.76
C LEU A 208 38.42 -4.15 13.73
N PHE A 209 38.75 -4.49 14.97
CA PHE A 209 37.76 -4.80 16.01
C PHE A 209 36.86 -3.58 16.32
N LEU A 210 37.44 -2.38 16.40
CA LEU A 210 36.68 -1.14 16.57
C LEU A 210 35.76 -0.87 15.36
N ALA A 211 36.26 -1.07 14.14
CA ALA A 211 35.48 -0.88 12.93
C ALA A 211 34.31 -1.87 12.81
N TYR A 212 34.54 -3.14 13.18
CA TYR A 212 33.49 -4.17 13.21
C TYR A 212 32.34 -3.78 14.13
N GLU A 213 32.64 -3.33 15.34
CA GLU A 213 31.62 -2.97 16.32
C GLU A 213 30.79 -1.75 15.88
N VAL A 214 31.44 -0.75 15.29
CA VAL A 214 30.73 0.42 14.75
C VAL A 214 29.85 0.04 13.56
N LEU A 215 30.30 -0.88 12.71
CA LEU A 215 29.50 -1.43 11.61
C LEU A 215 28.26 -2.16 12.13
N GLN A 216 28.42 -3.01 13.16
CA GLN A 216 27.30 -3.71 13.80
C GLN A 216 26.27 -2.73 14.37
N GLN A 217 26.73 -1.69 15.08
CA GLN A 217 25.83 -0.73 15.72
C GLN A 217 25.12 0.20 14.73
N GLN A 218 25.80 0.66 13.67
CA GLN A 218 25.22 1.61 12.73
C GLN A 218 24.38 0.97 11.62
N LEU A 219 24.73 -0.23 11.18
CA LEU A 219 24.09 -0.86 10.02
C LEU A 219 23.12 -1.96 10.44
N PHE A 220 23.56 -2.89 11.27
CA PHE A 220 22.81 -4.13 11.48
C PHE A 220 21.65 -3.97 12.46
N ASN A 221 21.89 -3.35 13.62
CA ASN A 221 20.87 -3.14 14.65
C ASN A 221 19.63 -2.34 14.18
N PRO A 222 19.76 -1.16 13.53
CA PRO A 222 18.58 -0.42 13.10
C PRO A 222 17.81 -1.12 11.98
N MET A 223 18.51 -1.85 11.09
CA MET A 223 17.87 -2.63 10.04
C MET A 223 17.06 -3.79 10.61
N LEU A 224 17.59 -4.48 11.62
CA LEU A 224 16.88 -5.56 12.32
C LEU A 224 15.60 -5.04 12.99
N ILE A 225 15.68 -3.92 13.72
CA ILE A 225 14.52 -3.29 14.36
C ILE A 225 13.49 -2.84 13.31
N HIS A 226 13.96 -2.26 12.20
CA HIS A 226 13.07 -1.83 11.13
C HIS A 226 12.35 -3.02 10.46
N ASN A 227 13.06 -4.10 10.16
CA ASN A 227 12.47 -5.32 9.60
C ASN A 227 11.44 -5.93 10.55
N GLN A 228 11.75 -6.04 11.85
CA GLN A 228 10.78 -6.54 12.85
C GLN A 228 9.53 -5.67 12.92
N ARG A 229 9.68 -4.34 12.83
CA ARG A 229 8.52 -3.43 12.78
C ARG A 229 7.67 -3.64 11.53
N LEU A 230 8.31 -3.79 10.37
CA LEU A 230 7.61 -4.05 9.11
C LEU A 230 6.88 -5.40 9.15
N GLU A 231 7.49 -6.44 9.70
CA GLU A 231 6.85 -7.75 9.86
C GLU A 231 5.60 -7.67 10.74
N LEU A 232 5.68 -6.93 11.86
CA LEU A 232 4.52 -6.71 12.73
C LEU A 232 3.43 -5.90 12.03
N GLU A 233 3.78 -4.85 11.28
CA GLU A 233 2.82 -4.03 10.53
C GLU A 233 2.12 -4.85 9.44
N VAL A 234 2.87 -5.67 8.69
CA VAL A 234 2.29 -6.58 7.68
C VAL A 234 1.36 -7.59 8.34
N ALA A 235 1.74 -8.17 9.48
CA ALA A 235 0.89 -9.11 10.21
C ALA A 235 -0.42 -8.45 10.68
N GLN A 236 -0.35 -7.23 11.21
CA GLN A 236 -1.52 -6.45 11.63
C GLN A 236 -2.45 -6.13 10.45
N ARG A 237 -1.90 -5.57 9.36
CA ARG A 237 -2.68 -5.26 8.15
C ARG A 237 -3.32 -6.50 7.54
N THR A 238 -2.61 -7.62 7.53
CA THR A 238 -3.14 -8.89 7.02
C THR A 238 -4.29 -9.39 7.89
N ALA A 239 -4.20 -9.25 9.22
CA ALA A 239 -5.29 -9.61 10.13
C ALA A 239 -6.52 -8.70 9.96
N GLU A 240 -6.32 -7.38 9.84
CA GLU A 240 -7.39 -6.42 9.55
C GLU A 240 -8.13 -6.74 8.24
N LEU A 241 -7.36 -7.01 7.17
CA LEU A 241 -7.92 -7.38 5.87
C LEU A 241 -8.71 -8.69 5.95
N ARG A 242 -8.18 -9.72 6.62
CA ARG A 242 -8.89 -11.00 6.81
C ARG A 242 -10.19 -10.81 7.57
N SER A 243 -10.18 -10.03 8.65
CA SER A 243 -11.40 -9.74 9.42
C SER A 243 -12.44 -9.00 8.56
N THR A 244 -12.01 -8.02 7.76
CA THR A 244 -12.90 -7.25 6.90
C THR A 244 -13.50 -8.11 5.79
N LEU A 245 -12.70 -9.01 5.20
CA LEU A 245 -13.17 -9.95 4.18
C LEU A 245 -14.17 -10.95 4.76
N ALA A 246 -13.89 -11.52 5.93
CA ALA A 246 -14.80 -12.45 6.60
C ALA A 246 -16.15 -11.78 6.92
N GLU A 247 -16.15 -10.51 7.37
CA GLU A 247 -17.37 -9.77 7.62
C GLU A 247 -18.15 -9.48 6.32
N ARG A 248 -17.46 -9.11 5.24
CA ARG A 248 -18.10 -8.92 3.92
C ARG A 248 -18.72 -10.21 3.40
N GLU A 249 -18.01 -11.33 3.49
CA GLU A 249 -18.52 -12.64 3.07
C GLU A 249 -19.75 -13.05 3.89
N ARG A 250 -19.72 -12.78 5.20
CA ARG A 250 -20.87 -13.01 6.08
C ARG A 250 -22.08 -12.19 5.63
N VAL A 251 -21.94 -10.88 5.45
CA VAL A 251 -23.02 -9.99 5.01
C VAL A 251 -23.55 -10.42 3.63
N GLN A 252 -22.67 -10.76 2.69
CA GLN A 252 -23.08 -11.29 1.38
C GLN A 252 -23.84 -12.62 1.50
N SER A 253 -23.46 -13.49 2.44
CA SER A 253 -24.21 -14.71 2.71
C SER A 253 -25.60 -14.42 3.27
N GLU A 254 -25.72 -13.48 4.21
CA GLU A 254 -27.01 -13.06 4.78
C GLU A 254 -27.91 -12.43 3.70
N LEU A 255 -27.36 -11.59 2.80
CA LEU A 255 -28.10 -11.02 1.67
C LEU A 255 -28.54 -12.08 0.66
N ARG A 256 -27.72 -13.10 0.37
CA ARG A 256 -28.14 -14.23 -0.48
C ARG A 256 -29.31 -15.02 0.11
N VAL A 257 -29.35 -15.18 1.44
CA VAL A 257 -30.51 -15.79 2.12
C VAL A 257 -31.74 -14.89 1.98
N ALA A 258 -31.58 -13.57 2.17
CA ALA A 258 -32.67 -12.62 1.98
C ALA A 258 -33.22 -12.66 0.54
N ARG A 259 -32.35 -12.77 -0.47
CA ARG A 259 -32.72 -12.96 -1.87
C ARG A 259 -33.60 -14.18 -2.08
N MET A 260 -33.19 -15.32 -1.53
CA MET A 260 -33.93 -16.56 -1.66
C MET A 260 -35.32 -16.46 -1.04
N ILE A 261 -35.45 -15.79 0.11
CA ILE A 261 -36.75 -15.52 0.73
C ILE A 261 -37.58 -14.59 -0.16
N GLN A 262 -37.01 -13.48 -0.66
CA GLN A 262 -37.70 -12.55 -1.56
C GLN A 262 -38.23 -13.26 -2.82
N MET A 263 -37.38 -14.04 -3.49
CA MET A 263 -37.76 -14.78 -4.69
C MET A 263 -38.86 -15.82 -4.41
N SER A 264 -38.95 -16.35 -3.18
CA SER A 264 -40.03 -17.26 -2.77
C SER A 264 -41.38 -16.57 -2.57
N LEU A 265 -41.40 -15.25 -2.39
CA LEU A 265 -42.63 -14.45 -2.34
C LEU A 265 -43.23 -14.21 -3.72
N LEU A 266 -42.40 -14.29 -4.77
CA LEU A 266 -42.90 -14.19 -6.14
C LEU A 266 -43.61 -15.49 -6.55
N PRO A 267 -44.68 -15.41 -7.35
CA PRO A 267 -45.37 -16.60 -7.81
C PRO A 267 -44.46 -17.56 -8.59
N GLN A 268 -44.44 -18.84 -8.18
CA GLN A 268 -43.61 -19.88 -8.79
C GLN A 268 -44.26 -20.56 -10.00
N ALA A 269 -45.59 -20.47 -10.11
CA ALA A 269 -46.36 -20.97 -11.22
C ALA A 269 -47.32 -19.86 -11.68
N MET A 270 -47.49 -19.73 -12.99
CA MET A 270 -48.43 -18.76 -13.56
C MET A 270 -49.87 -19.24 -13.38
N PRO A 271 -50.84 -18.33 -13.23
CA PRO A 271 -52.23 -18.72 -13.06
C PRO A 271 -52.77 -19.30 -14.37
N GLU A 272 -53.49 -20.41 -14.28
CA GLU A 272 -54.23 -20.94 -15.42
C GLU A 272 -55.51 -20.11 -15.63
N HIS A 273 -55.75 -19.69 -16.87
CA HIS A 273 -56.93 -18.92 -17.21
C HIS A 273 -57.47 -19.30 -18.60
N ALA A 274 -58.78 -19.50 -18.72
CA ALA A 274 -59.39 -20.05 -19.94
C ALA A 274 -59.30 -19.12 -21.16
N ALA A 275 -59.28 -17.80 -20.93
CA ALA A 275 -59.28 -16.79 -22.00
C ALA A 275 -57.93 -16.07 -22.18
N PHE A 276 -56.98 -16.28 -21.28
CA PHE A 276 -55.72 -15.53 -21.26
C PHE A 276 -54.54 -16.44 -20.95
N GLU A 277 -53.48 -16.37 -21.75
CA GLU A 277 -52.16 -16.92 -21.42
C GLU A 277 -51.35 -15.83 -20.72
N ILE A 278 -50.77 -16.15 -19.56
CA ILE A 278 -50.03 -15.20 -18.73
C ILE A 278 -48.63 -15.75 -18.47
N PHE A 279 -47.63 -14.90 -18.64
CA PHE A 279 -46.26 -15.22 -18.33
C PHE A 279 -45.55 -14.02 -17.72
N ALA A 280 -44.80 -14.24 -16.64
CA ALA A 280 -44.05 -13.18 -15.98
C ALA A 280 -42.66 -13.67 -15.55
N GLN A 281 -41.70 -12.76 -15.54
CA GLN A 281 -40.35 -13.01 -15.09
C GLN A 281 -39.75 -11.74 -14.48
N SER A 282 -39.04 -11.90 -13.37
CA SER A 282 -38.27 -10.83 -12.73
C SER A 282 -36.79 -11.23 -12.66
N LEU A 283 -35.91 -10.30 -12.99
CA LEU A 283 -34.46 -10.43 -13.00
C LEU A 283 -33.85 -9.37 -12.08
N PRO A 284 -33.48 -9.73 -10.85
CA PRO A 284 -32.90 -8.77 -9.93
C PRO A 284 -31.46 -8.38 -10.36
N ALA A 285 -31.10 -7.11 -10.14
CA ALA A 285 -29.78 -6.55 -10.43
C ALA A 285 -28.79 -6.68 -9.25
N GLU A 286 -29.29 -6.56 -8.03
CA GLU A 286 -28.50 -6.75 -6.81
C GLU A 286 -28.87 -8.06 -6.09
N GLU A 287 -28.34 -8.28 -4.89
CA GLU A 287 -28.74 -9.44 -4.08
C GLU A 287 -30.19 -9.33 -3.62
N VAL A 288 -30.73 -8.14 -3.39
CA VAL A 288 -32.13 -7.98 -3.00
C VAL A 288 -32.73 -6.76 -3.69
N GLY A 289 -33.87 -6.96 -4.34
CA GLY A 289 -34.50 -6.00 -5.25
C GLY A 289 -35.73 -5.26 -4.70
N GLY A 290 -36.27 -4.32 -5.47
CA GLY A 290 -37.56 -3.65 -5.21
C GLY A 290 -38.71 -4.18 -6.08
N ASP A 291 -38.35 -4.77 -7.21
CA ASP A 291 -39.26 -5.23 -8.25
C ASP A 291 -40.07 -6.47 -7.84
N PHE A 292 -41.33 -6.51 -8.26
CA PHE A 292 -42.20 -7.66 -8.05
C PHE A 292 -43.28 -7.82 -9.10
N PHE A 293 -43.82 -9.03 -9.14
CA PHE A 293 -45.12 -9.31 -9.71
C PHE A 293 -45.91 -10.22 -8.76
N SER A 294 -47.23 -10.10 -8.77
CA SER A 294 -48.12 -10.97 -8.01
C SER A 294 -49.44 -11.14 -8.76
N PHE A 295 -50.18 -12.18 -8.41
CA PHE A 295 -51.54 -12.39 -8.89
C PHE A 295 -52.44 -12.91 -7.79
N HIS A 296 -53.73 -12.61 -7.90
CA HIS A 296 -54.76 -13.11 -7.00
C HIS A 296 -55.98 -13.56 -7.78
N GLN A 297 -56.44 -14.79 -7.53
CA GLN A 297 -57.59 -15.40 -8.20
C GLN A 297 -58.73 -15.62 -7.19
N PRO A 298 -59.62 -14.64 -6.98
CA PRO A 298 -60.66 -14.74 -5.96
C PRO A 298 -61.78 -15.73 -6.33
N SER A 299 -61.98 -15.99 -7.62
CA SER A 299 -63.01 -16.94 -8.13
C SER A 299 -62.71 -17.34 -9.57
N VAL A 300 -63.37 -18.39 -10.07
CA VAL A 300 -63.23 -18.84 -11.46
C VAL A 300 -63.62 -17.71 -12.42
N GLY A 301 -62.69 -17.36 -13.31
CA GLY A 301 -62.87 -16.33 -14.34
C GLY A 301 -62.58 -14.89 -13.91
N ARG A 302 -62.20 -14.64 -12.65
CA ARG A 302 -61.66 -13.35 -12.19
C ARG A 302 -60.21 -13.50 -11.78
N LEU A 303 -59.35 -12.64 -12.30
CA LEU A 303 -57.92 -12.67 -12.02
C LEU A 303 -57.38 -11.24 -11.91
N SER A 304 -56.72 -10.96 -10.80
CA SER A 304 -56.02 -9.69 -10.55
C SER A 304 -54.53 -9.92 -10.69
N LEU A 305 -53.84 -9.03 -11.39
CA LEU A 305 -52.41 -9.08 -11.67
C LEU A 305 -51.79 -7.75 -11.24
N ALA A 306 -50.59 -7.80 -10.68
CA ALA A 306 -49.81 -6.60 -10.38
C ALA A 306 -48.36 -6.79 -10.81
N VAL A 307 -47.78 -5.71 -11.33
CA VAL A 307 -46.33 -5.53 -11.49
C VAL A 307 -45.98 -4.24 -10.78
N GLY A 308 -44.86 -4.21 -10.07
CA GLY A 308 -44.40 -2.98 -9.45
C GLY A 308 -42.93 -2.96 -9.16
N ASP A 309 -42.45 -1.75 -8.91
CA ASP A 309 -41.10 -1.42 -8.48
C ASP A 309 -41.18 -0.57 -7.20
N VAL A 310 -40.28 -0.81 -6.27
CA VAL A 310 -40.18 -0.07 -5.02
C VAL A 310 -38.90 0.76 -5.04
N SER A 311 -39.03 2.07 -4.91
CA SER A 311 -37.87 2.96 -4.92
C SER A 311 -36.87 2.63 -3.81
N GLY A 312 -35.60 2.64 -4.16
CA GLY A 312 -34.49 2.30 -3.26
C GLY A 312 -33.87 0.97 -3.65
N LYS A 313 -32.95 0.48 -2.82
CA LYS A 313 -32.23 -0.77 -3.09
C LYS A 313 -31.97 -1.56 -1.81
N GLY A 314 -31.72 -2.85 -1.98
CA GLY A 314 -31.38 -3.75 -0.88
C GLY A 314 -32.55 -4.04 0.06
N VAL A 315 -32.23 -4.29 1.33
CA VAL A 315 -33.18 -4.82 2.32
C VAL A 315 -34.43 -3.94 2.53
N PRO A 316 -34.35 -2.59 2.63
CA PRO A 316 -35.54 -1.77 2.83
C PRO A 316 -36.56 -1.87 1.68
N ALA A 317 -36.10 -1.84 0.43
CA ALA A 317 -36.95 -2.00 -0.75
C ALA A 317 -37.63 -3.37 -0.76
N ALA A 318 -36.88 -4.43 -0.46
CA ALA A 318 -37.41 -5.80 -0.40
C ALA A 318 -38.49 -6.02 0.66
N ILE A 319 -38.34 -5.40 1.84
CA ILE A 319 -39.37 -5.45 2.90
C ILE A 319 -40.65 -4.75 2.42
N LEU A 320 -40.51 -3.58 1.80
CA LEU A 320 -41.65 -2.81 1.32
C LEU A 320 -42.33 -3.50 0.11
N MET A 321 -41.56 -4.15 -0.76
CA MET A 321 -42.05 -5.04 -1.82
C MET A 321 -42.89 -6.17 -1.22
N ALA A 322 -42.38 -6.88 -0.21
CA ALA A 322 -43.12 -7.96 0.46
C ALA A 322 -44.44 -7.47 1.11
N LEU A 323 -44.41 -6.29 1.75
CA LEU A 323 -45.61 -5.65 2.29
C LEU A 323 -46.61 -5.29 1.18
N THR A 324 -46.13 -4.85 0.03
CA THR A 324 -46.97 -4.46 -1.11
C THR A 324 -47.65 -5.68 -1.73
N ILE A 325 -46.92 -6.78 -1.96
CA ILE A 325 -47.49 -8.06 -2.43
C ILE A 325 -48.59 -8.54 -1.49
N ASN A 326 -48.29 -8.65 -0.19
CA ASN A 326 -49.25 -9.16 0.78
C ASN A 326 -50.51 -8.29 0.87
N SER A 327 -50.33 -6.97 0.84
CA SER A 327 -51.44 -6.02 0.85
C SER A 327 -52.28 -6.13 -0.43
N PHE A 328 -51.64 -6.31 -1.58
CA PHE A 328 -52.29 -6.49 -2.87
C PHE A 328 -53.17 -7.74 -2.85
N GLU A 329 -52.62 -8.89 -2.48
CA GLU A 329 -53.36 -10.16 -2.44
C GLU A 329 -54.54 -10.11 -1.46
N THR A 330 -54.35 -9.45 -0.32
CA THR A 330 -55.42 -9.28 0.69
C THR A 330 -56.56 -8.41 0.16
N LEU A 331 -56.25 -7.29 -0.49
CA LEU A 331 -57.24 -6.33 -0.98
C LEU A 331 -57.89 -6.75 -2.31
N ALA A 332 -57.21 -7.55 -3.12
CA ALA A 332 -57.67 -8.00 -4.43
C ALA A 332 -58.97 -8.83 -4.40
N SER A 333 -59.38 -9.34 -3.23
CA SER A 333 -60.67 -10.00 -3.06
C SER A 333 -61.84 -9.03 -2.89
N SER A 334 -61.57 -7.79 -2.47
CA SER A 334 -62.59 -6.85 -1.98
C SER A 334 -63.17 -5.96 -3.06
N THR A 335 -62.52 -5.86 -4.22
CA THR A 335 -62.95 -5.00 -5.32
C THR A 335 -62.63 -5.61 -6.68
N ALA A 336 -63.42 -5.25 -7.69
CA ALA A 336 -63.19 -5.55 -9.10
C ALA A 336 -62.77 -4.29 -9.89
N ASP A 337 -62.32 -3.26 -9.17
CA ASP A 337 -61.86 -2.00 -9.72
C ASP A 337 -60.38 -1.75 -9.35
N PRO A 338 -59.44 -1.79 -10.32
CA PRO A 338 -58.02 -1.70 -10.02
C PRO A 338 -57.61 -0.32 -9.48
N GLY A 339 -58.31 0.75 -9.87
CA GLY A 339 -58.10 2.11 -9.35
C GLY A 339 -58.46 2.21 -7.87
N GLN A 340 -59.61 1.65 -7.46
CA GLN A 340 -59.97 1.54 -6.05
C GLN A 340 -58.92 0.72 -5.27
N LEU A 341 -58.47 -0.41 -5.82
CA LEU A 341 -57.46 -1.25 -5.17
C LEU A 341 -56.13 -0.50 -4.95
N LEU A 342 -55.64 0.25 -5.95
CA LEU A 342 -54.44 1.07 -5.80
C LEU A 342 -54.65 2.21 -4.78
N GLY A 343 -55.85 2.78 -4.70
CA GLY A 343 -56.21 3.78 -3.69
C GLY A 343 -56.17 3.21 -2.26
N ASP A 344 -56.71 2.01 -2.07
CA ASP A 344 -56.68 1.29 -0.79
C ASP A 344 -55.24 0.90 -0.41
N LEU A 345 -54.44 0.42 -1.37
CA LEU A 345 -53.01 0.15 -1.18
C LEU A 345 -52.24 1.41 -0.79
N ASN A 346 -52.46 2.51 -1.50
CA ASN A 346 -51.81 3.78 -1.19
C ASN A 346 -52.18 4.24 0.22
N THR A 347 -53.45 4.15 0.61
CA THR A 347 -53.90 4.52 1.96
C THR A 347 -53.23 3.67 3.04
N LEU A 348 -53.07 2.37 2.81
CA LEU A 348 -52.44 1.45 3.75
C LEU A 348 -50.91 1.65 3.87
N LEU A 349 -50.23 1.87 2.74
CA LEU A 349 -48.76 1.86 2.66
C LEU A 349 -48.13 3.25 2.79
N SER A 350 -48.85 4.31 2.41
CA SER A 350 -48.31 5.68 2.39
C SER A 350 -47.71 6.17 3.71
N PRO A 351 -48.24 5.87 4.92
CA PRO A 351 -47.60 6.31 6.16
C PRO A 351 -46.19 5.74 6.34
N ARG A 352 -45.98 4.47 5.95
CA ARG A 352 -44.69 3.77 6.05
C ARG A 352 -43.72 4.18 4.94
N MET A 353 -44.25 4.39 3.73
CA MET A 353 -43.48 4.86 2.58
C MET A 353 -42.94 6.28 2.83
N GLN A 354 -43.80 7.20 3.25
CA GLN A 354 -43.42 8.59 3.52
C GLN A 354 -42.44 8.74 4.68
N SER A 355 -42.61 7.95 5.76
CA SER A 355 -41.67 7.97 6.90
C SER A 355 -40.25 7.59 6.50
N ASN A 356 -40.11 6.71 5.50
CA ASN A 356 -38.82 6.22 5.01
C ASN A 356 -38.36 6.90 3.71
N ARG A 357 -39.12 7.90 3.21
CA ARG A 357 -38.86 8.57 1.92
C ARG A 357 -38.77 7.60 0.74
N MET A 358 -39.60 6.57 0.76
CA MET A 358 -39.75 5.59 -0.32
C MET A 358 -41.13 5.77 -0.98
N ASN A 359 -41.28 5.24 -2.18
CA ASN A 359 -42.54 5.09 -2.91
C ASN A 359 -42.54 3.74 -3.64
N ALA A 360 -43.67 3.38 -4.25
CA ALA A 360 -43.73 2.20 -5.12
C ALA A 360 -44.52 2.52 -6.40
N ALA A 361 -43.91 2.29 -7.54
CA ALA A 361 -44.57 2.29 -8.83
C ALA A 361 -45.33 0.97 -8.97
N VAL A 362 -46.65 0.98 -9.17
CA VAL A 362 -47.44 -0.27 -9.28
C VAL A 362 -48.47 -0.15 -10.38
N LEU A 363 -48.51 -1.14 -11.27
CA LEU A 363 -49.54 -1.28 -12.28
C LEU A 363 -50.39 -2.52 -12.00
N CYS A 364 -51.70 -2.34 -11.99
CA CYS A 364 -52.68 -3.36 -11.67
C CYS A 364 -53.59 -3.64 -12.87
N VAL A 365 -53.80 -4.92 -13.18
CA VAL A 365 -54.72 -5.38 -14.22
C VAL A 365 -55.71 -6.36 -13.62
N MET A 366 -57.01 -6.08 -13.78
CA MET A 366 -58.09 -6.99 -13.39
C MET A 366 -58.79 -7.53 -14.63
N LEU A 367 -58.89 -8.86 -14.70
CA LEU A 367 -59.46 -9.62 -15.80
C LEU A 367 -60.83 -10.15 -15.39
N ASP A 368 -61.85 -9.94 -16.22
CA ASP A 368 -63.16 -10.59 -16.09
C ASP A 368 -63.49 -11.41 -17.35
N SER A 369 -63.50 -12.74 -17.19
CA SER A 369 -63.80 -13.69 -18.26
C SER A 369 -65.20 -13.53 -18.85
N ALA A 370 -66.19 -13.13 -18.05
CA ALA A 370 -67.56 -13.01 -18.52
C ALA A 370 -67.72 -11.85 -19.51
N GLN A 371 -66.91 -10.80 -19.33
CA GLN A 371 -66.99 -9.58 -20.13
C GLN A 371 -65.92 -9.50 -21.22
N ARG A 372 -64.88 -10.37 -21.18
CA ARG A 372 -63.67 -10.25 -22.02
C ARG A 372 -63.07 -8.83 -21.98
N GLN A 373 -63.22 -8.18 -20.84
CA GLN A 373 -62.70 -6.85 -20.61
C GLN A 373 -61.61 -6.94 -19.55
N ILE A 374 -60.57 -6.17 -19.78
CA ILE A 374 -59.54 -5.95 -18.79
C ILE A 374 -59.72 -4.53 -18.26
N LYS A 375 -59.44 -4.33 -16.98
CA LYS A 375 -59.31 -2.99 -16.41
C LYS A 375 -57.88 -2.79 -15.96
N VAL A 376 -57.32 -1.64 -16.29
CA VAL A 376 -55.95 -1.26 -15.93
C VAL A 376 -56.00 -0.03 -15.04
N ALA A 377 -55.21 -0.01 -13.98
CA ALA A 377 -54.89 1.22 -13.26
C ALA A 377 -53.39 1.27 -13.00
N ASN A 378 -52.83 2.48 -13.04
CA ASN A 378 -51.39 2.70 -12.94
C ASN A 378 -51.10 3.71 -11.83
N ALA A 379 -50.25 3.33 -10.88
CA ALA A 379 -49.67 4.16 -9.84
C ALA A 379 -48.18 4.36 -10.13
N GLY A 380 -47.85 5.05 -11.23
CA GLY A 380 -46.49 5.53 -11.50
C GLY A 380 -45.51 4.58 -12.18
N LEU A 381 -45.96 3.40 -12.64
CA LEU A 381 -45.15 2.53 -13.50
C LEU A 381 -45.22 3.00 -14.97
N ILE A 382 -44.39 2.43 -15.84
CA ILE A 382 -44.52 2.63 -17.29
C ILE A 382 -45.90 2.15 -17.75
N ALA A 383 -46.56 2.97 -18.58
CA ALA A 383 -47.83 2.62 -19.19
C ALA A 383 -47.72 1.29 -19.97
N PRO A 384 -48.72 0.40 -19.93
CA PRO A 384 -48.59 -0.92 -20.51
C PRO A 384 -48.76 -0.84 -22.03
N LEU A 385 -47.98 -1.66 -22.74
CA LEU A 385 -47.96 -1.67 -24.20
C LEU A 385 -48.96 -2.71 -24.72
N LEU A 386 -49.88 -2.29 -25.57
CA LEU A 386 -50.80 -3.14 -26.31
C LEU A 386 -50.23 -3.41 -27.70
N TRP A 387 -50.06 -4.68 -28.03
CA TRP A 387 -49.79 -5.14 -29.38
C TRP A 387 -51.08 -5.68 -30.02
N ARG A 388 -51.37 -5.21 -31.23
CA ARG A 388 -52.49 -5.66 -32.05
C ARG A 388 -52.09 -5.72 -33.52
N ALA A 389 -52.02 -6.95 -34.06
CA ALA A 389 -51.74 -7.19 -35.47
C ALA A 389 -50.50 -6.46 -36.03
N GLY A 390 -49.43 -6.34 -35.20
CA GLY A 390 -48.18 -5.68 -35.56
C GLY A 390 -48.07 -4.22 -35.13
N ASP A 391 -49.18 -3.59 -34.73
CA ASP A 391 -49.18 -2.24 -34.19
C ASP A 391 -48.99 -2.24 -32.67
N VAL A 392 -48.17 -1.33 -32.16
CA VAL A 392 -47.84 -1.20 -30.73
C VAL A 392 -48.29 0.18 -30.24
N SER A 393 -49.07 0.21 -29.17
CA SER A 393 -49.56 1.45 -28.58
C SER A 393 -49.57 1.38 -27.06
N TYR A 394 -49.39 2.50 -26.38
CA TYR A 394 -49.51 2.58 -24.93
C TYR A 394 -50.97 2.77 -24.52
N ILE A 395 -51.41 2.05 -23.48
CA ILE A 395 -52.66 2.39 -22.79
C ILE A 395 -52.39 3.63 -21.95
N ASP A 396 -53.10 4.73 -22.19
CA ASP A 396 -52.95 5.99 -21.46
C ASP A 396 -53.44 5.88 -20.01
N SER A 397 -52.65 5.21 -19.18
CA SER A 397 -52.88 5.00 -17.76
C SER A 397 -51.81 5.72 -16.95
N GLN A 398 -52.17 6.86 -16.37
CA GLN A 398 -51.27 7.69 -15.57
C GLN A 398 -51.70 7.73 -14.11
N GLY A 399 -50.74 7.88 -13.21
CA GLY A 399 -50.95 8.07 -11.78
C GLY A 399 -49.61 8.29 -11.07
N LEU A 400 -49.67 8.86 -9.87
CA LEU A 400 -48.46 9.03 -9.04
C LEU A 400 -48.06 7.70 -8.38
N PRO A 401 -46.77 7.46 -8.11
CA PRO A 401 -46.35 6.31 -7.30
C PRO A 401 -47.07 6.25 -5.94
N LEU A 402 -47.35 5.03 -5.46
CA LEU A 402 -47.86 4.80 -4.12
C LEU A 402 -46.92 5.45 -3.10
N GLY A 403 -47.49 6.12 -2.09
CA GLY A 403 -46.73 6.85 -1.07
C GLY A 403 -46.32 8.27 -1.46
N ALA A 404 -46.35 8.65 -2.74
CA ALA A 404 -45.98 10.00 -3.17
C ALA A 404 -46.95 11.08 -2.63
N ARG A 405 -48.25 10.78 -2.65
CA ARG A 405 -49.30 11.65 -2.09
C ARG A 405 -50.33 10.80 -1.37
N ALA A 406 -50.69 11.21 -0.15
CA ALA A 406 -51.76 10.57 0.62
C ALA A 406 -53.11 10.80 -0.07
N ALA A 407 -53.99 9.79 -0.04
CA ALA A 407 -55.32 9.81 -0.63
C ALA A 407 -55.35 10.14 -2.15
N GLU A 408 -54.35 9.67 -2.90
CA GLU A 408 -54.37 9.69 -4.37
C GLU A 408 -55.55 8.87 -4.91
N VAL A 409 -56.22 9.40 -5.93
CA VAL A 409 -57.28 8.68 -6.66
C VAL A 409 -56.70 8.16 -7.97
N TYR A 410 -56.73 6.84 -8.14
CA TYR A 410 -56.25 6.18 -9.36
C TYR A 410 -57.40 5.88 -10.31
N GLN A 411 -57.22 6.18 -11.59
CA GLN A 411 -58.23 5.94 -12.61
C GLN A 411 -58.14 4.52 -13.16
N SER A 412 -59.29 3.84 -13.21
CA SER A 412 -59.44 2.58 -13.93
C SER A 412 -59.80 2.81 -15.39
N ILE A 413 -59.07 2.16 -16.29
CA ILE A 413 -59.27 2.24 -17.74
C ILE A 413 -59.68 0.87 -18.24
N GLY A 414 -60.87 0.78 -18.84
CA GLY A 414 -61.34 -0.45 -19.49
C GLY A 414 -60.71 -0.60 -20.87
N VAL A 415 -60.11 -1.76 -21.13
CA VAL A 415 -59.55 -2.12 -22.43
C VAL A 415 -60.17 -3.42 -22.92
N SER A 416 -60.60 -3.43 -24.18
CA SER A 416 -61.11 -4.64 -24.82
C SER A 416 -59.99 -5.32 -25.59
N LEU A 417 -59.56 -6.48 -25.07
CA LEU A 417 -58.61 -7.36 -25.77
C LEU A 417 -59.39 -8.31 -26.69
N GLN A 418 -59.00 -8.33 -27.95
CA GLN A 418 -59.45 -9.30 -28.94
C GLN A 418 -58.51 -10.51 -28.95
N PRO A 419 -58.99 -11.71 -29.34
CA PRO A 419 -58.12 -12.87 -29.53
C PRO A 419 -56.92 -12.53 -30.41
N GLY A 420 -55.71 -12.86 -29.93
CA GLY A 420 -54.45 -12.50 -30.59
C GLY A 420 -53.78 -11.23 -30.06
N ASP A 421 -54.48 -10.35 -29.33
CA ASP A 421 -53.86 -9.18 -28.71
C ASP A 421 -52.89 -9.60 -27.59
N ARG A 422 -51.87 -8.76 -27.36
CA ARG A 422 -50.93 -8.92 -26.24
C ARG A 422 -50.85 -7.63 -25.44
N LEU A 423 -50.82 -7.74 -24.12
CA LEU A 423 -50.53 -6.64 -23.22
C LEU A 423 -49.23 -6.92 -22.49
N LEU A 424 -48.28 -5.99 -22.59
CA LEU A 424 -46.97 -6.03 -21.94
C LEU A 424 -46.93 -5.02 -20.80
N LEU A 425 -46.59 -5.52 -19.62
CA LEU A 425 -46.29 -4.75 -18.43
C LEU A 425 -44.80 -4.89 -18.15
N ILE A 426 -44.13 -3.79 -17.85
CA ILE A 426 -42.68 -3.79 -17.68
C ILE A 426 -42.25 -2.72 -16.66
N SER A 427 -41.26 -3.04 -15.82
CA SER A 427 -40.59 -2.05 -14.98
C SER A 427 -39.63 -1.17 -15.79
N ASP A 428 -39.23 -0.04 -15.21
CA ASP A 428 -38.35 0.94 -15.83
C ASP A 428 -36.92 0.44 -16.02
N GLY A 429 -36.44 -0.49 -15.17
CA GLY A 429 -35.13 -1.11 -15.34
C GLY A 429 -34.88 -1.73 -16.71
N ALA A 430 -35.93 -2.09 -17.47
CA ALA A 430 -35.80 -2.53 -18.86
C ALA A 430 -35.45 -1.38 -19.83
N VAL A 431 -36.16 -0.25 -19.76
CA VAL A 431 -35.93 0.89 -20.67
C VAL A 431 -34.71 1.71 -20.27
N GLU A 432 -34.39 1.75 -18.97
CA GLU A 432 -33.23 2.42 -18.40
C GLU A 432 -31.95 1.59 -18.46
N ALA A 433 -32.03 0.31 -18.87
CA ALA A 433 -30.88 -0.56 -19.04
C ALA A 433 -29.82 0.10 -19.95
N MET A 434 -28.58 0.20 -19.46
CA MET A 434 -27.49 0.88 -20.16
C MET A 434 -26.47 -0.08 -20.75
N ASN A 435 -26.00 0.23 -21.96
CA ASN A 435 -24.84 -0.44 -22.55
C ASN A 435 -23.50 0.14 -22.03
N GLU A 436 -22.37 -0.42 -22.46
CA GLU A 436 -21.02 0.05 -22.07
C GLU A 436 -20.75 1.52 -22.44
N ARG A 437 -21.48 2.05 -23.43
CA ARG A 437 -21.39 3.46 -23.87
C ARG A 437 -22.33 4.38 -23.10
N ARG A 438 -23.05 3.86 -22.09
CA ARG A 438 -24.07 4.56 -21.29
C ARG A 438 -25.26 5.04 -22.12
N GLU A 439 -25.56 4.36 -23.22
CA GLU A 439 -26.78 4.58 -23.98
C GLU A 439 -27.87 3.67 -23.38
N MET A 440 -29.05 4.23 -23.12
CA MET A 440 -30.20 3.48 -22.62
C MET A 440 -30.81 2.59 -23.72
N PHE A 441 -31.45 1.50 -23.33
CA PHE A 441 -32.21 0.64 -24.23
C PHE A 441 -33.33 1.45 -24.88
N GLY A 442 -34.08 2.19 -24.06
CA GLY A 442 -35.06 3.19 -24.47
C GLY A 442 -36.39 2.61 -24.95
N PHE A 443 -37.40 3.49 -25.02
CA PHE A 443 -38.76 3.16 -25.46
C PHE A 443 -38.80 2.71 -26.93
N ASP A 444 -38.08 3.41 -27.83
CA ASP A 444 -38.08 3.11 -29.27
C ASP A 444 -37.68 1.65 -29.57
N ARG A 445 -36.67 1.12 -28.86
CA ARG A 445 -36.23 -0.26 -29.05
C ARG A 445 -37.22 -1.25 -28.46
N LEU A 446 -37.78 -0.94 -27.29
CA LEU A 446 -38.81 -1.78 -26.67
C LEU A 446 -40.00 -1.95 -27.60
N GLU A 447 -40.49 -0.85 -28.19
CA GLU A 447 -41.58 -0.87 -29.16
C GLU A 447 -41.23 -1.70 -30.39
N GLN A 448 -40.05 -1.51 -30.98
CA GLN A 448 -39.60 -2.25 -32.16
C GLN A 448 -39.52 -3.76 -31.90
N VAL A 449 -38.94 -4.16 -30.76
CA VAL A 449 -38.82 -5.57 -30.37
C VAL A 449 -40.20 -6.17 -30.15
N PHE A 450 -41.09 -5.46 -29.46
CA PHE A 450 -42.43 -5.95 -29.19
C PHE A 450 -43.31 -6.01 -30.45
N ALA A 451 -43.16 -5.06 -31.38
CA ALA A 451 -43.86 -5.06 -32.67
C ALA A 451 -43.55 -6.33 -33.50
N VAL A 452 -42.27 -6.75 -33.52
CA VAL A 452 -41.80 -7.92 -34.25
C VAL A 452 -42.20 -9.23 -33.57
N LEU A 453 -42.09 -9.29 -32.23
CA LEU A 453 -42.27 -10.53 -31.48
C LEU A 453 -43.72 -10.80 -31.06
N GLY A 454 -44.59 -9.80 -31.05
CA GLY A 454 -45.93 -9.86 -30.43
C GLY A 454 -46.85 -10.99 -30.91
N ALA A 455 -46.59 -11.58 -32.10
CA ALA A 455 -47.35 -12.73 -32.60
C ALA A 455 -46.96 -14.09 -31.96
N GLN A 456 -45.88 -14.15 -31.19
CA GLN A 456 -45.36 -15.38 -30.57
C GLN A 456 -46.10 -15.74 -29.27
N PRO A 457 -45.88 -16.96 -28.70
CA PRO A 457 -46.38 -17.33 -27.38
C PRO A 457 -45.82 -16.42 -26.27
N ALA A 458 -46.56 -16.25 -25.17
CA ALA A 458 -46.23 -15.26 -24.16
C ALA A 458 -44.84 -15.48 -23.53
N SER A 459 -44.53 -16.73 -23.21
CA SER A 459 -43.23 -17.15 -22.71
C SER A 459 -42.07 -16.86 -23.68
N THR A 460 -42.31 -17.00 -24.98
CA THR A 460 -41.30 -16.76 -26.02
C THR A 460 -41.01 -15.27 -26.18
N ILE A 461 -42.04 -14.42 -26.10
CA ILE A 461 -41.89 -12.96 -26.16
C ILE A 461 -41.04 -12.46 -24.98
N VAL A 462 -41.39 -12.86 -23.76
CA VAL A 462 -40.66 -12.45 -22.55
C VAL A 462 -39.21 -12.93 -22.61
N ALA A 463 -38.98 -14.20 -22.94
CA ALA A 463 -37.62 -14.74 -23.06
C ALA A 463 -36.79 -14.00 -24.11
N ALA A 464 -37.35 -13.73 -25.29
CA ALA A 464 -36.65 -13.03 -26.37
C ALA A 464 -36.36 -11.57 -26.00
N LEU A 465 -37.28 -10.87 -25.33
CA LEU A 465 -37.04 -9.51 -24.84
C LEU A 465 -35.89 -9.46 -23.84
N LEU A 466 -35.84 -10.41 -22.89
CA LEU A 466 -34.76 -10.49 -21.90
C LEU A 466 -33.40 -10.84 -22.54
N VAL A 467 -33.40 -11.67 -23.59
CA VAL A 467 -32.20 -11.95 -24.38
C VAL A 467 -31.72 -10.69 -25.09
N GLU A 468 -32.61 -9.94 -25.73
CA GLU A 468 -32.26 -8.69 -26.41
C GLU A 468 -31.68 -7.64 -25.44
N LEU A 469 -32.29 -7.50 -24.26
CA LEU A 469 -31.77 -6.64 -23.18
C LEU A 469 -30.36 -7.07 -22.74
N THR A 470 -30.13 -8.38 -22.63
CA THR A 470 -28.82 -8.91 -22.24
C THR A 470 -27.77 -8.68 -23.34
N LEU A 471 -28.14 -8.84 -24.61
CA LEU A 471 -27.26 -8.57 -25.75
C LEU A 471 -26.93 -7.08 -25.86
N PHE A 472 -27.91 -6.20 -25.63
CA PHE A 472 -27.72 -4.76 -25.66
C PHE A 472 -26.79 -4.26 -24.55
N THR A 473 -26.97 -4.76 -23.33
CA THR A 473 -26.18 -4.35 -22.16
C THR A 473 -24.75 -4.88 -22.20
N GLY A 474 -24.51 -6.05 -22.79
CA GLY A 474 -23.17 -6.63 -22.96
C GLY A 474 -22.53 -6.99 -21.62
N ALA A 475 -21.31 -6.50 -21.35
CA ALA A 475 -20.64 -6.71 -20.07
C ALA A 475 -20.95 -5.62 -19.03
N ALA A 476 -21.82 -4.66 -19.35
CA ALA A 476 -22.21 -3.62 -18.40
C ALA A 476 -22.99 -4.22 -17.22
N PRO A 477 -22.73 -3.77 -15.98
CA PRO A 477 -23.49 -4.24 -14.83
C PRO A 477 -24.94 -3.75 -14.93
N ARG A 478 -25.89 -4.59 -14.52
CA ARG A 478 -27.29 -4.17 -14.39
C ARG A 478 -27.41 -3.13 -13.29
N HIS A 479 -28.06 -2.02 -13.62
CA HIS A 479 -28.24 -0.93 -12.68
C HIS A 479 -29.56 -1.02 -11.92
N ASP A 480 -30.56 -1.70 -12.46
CA ASP A 480 -31.85 -1.90 -11.81
C ASP A 480 -32.48 -3.25 -12.13
N ASP A 481 -33.44 -3.64 -11.30
CA ASP A 481 -34.20 -4.86 -11.49
C ASP A 481 -35.09 -4.77 -12.75
N ILE A 482 -35.35 -5.92 -13.37
CA ILE A 482 -36.17 -5.98 -14.58
C ILE A 482 -37.31 -6.96 -14.37
N THR A 483 -38.53 -6.47 -14.36
CA THR A 483 -39.75 -7.28 -14.25
C THR A 483 -40.62 -7.09 -15.47
N VAL A 484 -40.99 -8.21 -16.08
CA VAL A 484 -41.78 -8.27 -17.29
C VAL A 484 -42.96 -9.20 -17.05
N MET A 485 -44.16 -8.77 -17.41
CA MET A 485 -45.35 -9.62 -17.48
C MET A 485 -46.05 -9.42 -18.82
N LEU A 486 -46.41 -10.54 -19.45
CA LEU A 486 -47.20 -10.55 -20.67
C LEU A 486 -48.54 -11.24 -20.43
N ILE A 487 -49.60 -10.63 -20.96
CA ILE A 487 -50.96 -11.16 -20.97
C ILE A 487 -51.39 -11.30 -22.44
N ALA A 488 -51.74 -12.51 -22.86
CA ALA A 488 -52.11 -12.83 -24.23
C ALA A 488 -53.57 -13.29 -24.30
N ALA A 489 -54.40 -12.61 -25.09
CA ALA A 489 -55.78 -13.02 -25.32
C ALA A 489 -55.85 -14.20 -26.30
N CYS A 490 -56.55 -15.26 -25.91
CA CYS A 490 -56.68 -16.53 -26.65
C CYS A 490 -57.94 -16.62 -27.51
#